data_AF-A0A430KRL5-F1
#
_entry.id   AF-A0A430KRL5-F1
#
_cell.length_a   1.000
_cell.length_b   1.000
_cell.length_c   1.000
_cell.angle_alpha   90.00
_cell.angle_beta   90.00
_cell.angle_gamma   90.00
#
_symmetry.space_group_name_H-M   'P 1'
#
loop_
_entity.id
_entity.type
_entity.pdbx_description
1 polymer ?
#
loop_
_entity_poly.entity_id
_entity_poly.type
_entity_poly.pdbx_seq_one_letter_code
_entity_poly.pdbx_strand_id
1 'polypeptide(L)'
;MKSIEERKYKLELDIEAGLRITQHALNTFRDNSCRRAFSLSEMVLEPKSSSISDIFDNVFDYAVKGYTSAADCISLDDLQDMQAFLHIASSAMEFYEANRLTECENVFSAMIARAKLDLASGGYDYAFTEDGNLFISGYKDDLLTLSEVAFLANMNEKSVRNATHQTKDDRLETVKVGGRTYVTPEDGLRWLCKRRGFIPTDTLEVEAS
;
A
#
# COMPACT_ATOMS: atom_id res chain seq x y z
N MET A 1 2.01 2.89 19.31
CA MET A 1 1.17 2.39 18.19
C MET A 1 0.23 3.52 17.84
N LYS A 2 0.18 3.95 16.58
CA LYS A 2 -0.67 5.08 16.19
C LYS A 2 -2.12 4.64 16.13
N SER A 3 -3.05 5.51 16.49
CA SER A 3 -4.48 5.26 16.27
C SER A 3 -4.81 5.24 14.77
N ILE A 4 -5.95 4.67 14.40
CA ILE A 4 -6.39 4.63 12.99
C ILE A 4 -6.62 6.06 12.48
N GLU A 5 -7.18 6.93 13.33
CA GLU A 5 -7.44 8.34 13.07
C GLU A 5 -6.15 9.13 12.87
N GLU A 6 -5.13 8.89 13.71
CA GLU A 6 -3.81 9.51 13.54
C GLU A 6 -3.15 9.10 12.23
N ARG A 7 -3.32 7.84 11.81
CA ARG A 7 -2.81 7.34 10.52
C ARG A 7 -3.56 7.96 9.35
N LYS A 8 -4.90 8.04 9.43
CA LYS A 8 -5.74 8.67 8.41
C LYS A 8 -5.39 10.15 8.22
N TYR A 9 -5.26 10.89 9.32
CA TYR A 9 -4.84 12.29 9.27
C TYR A 9 -3.44 12.45 8.64
N LYS A 10 -2.49 11.57 8.99
CA LYS A 10 -1.17 11.58 8.36
C LYS A 10 -1.23 11.26 6.87
N LEU A 11 -2.08 10.31 6.47
CA LEU A 11 -2.29 9.97 5.07
C LEU A 11 -2.75 11.19 4.27
N GLU A 12 -3.75 11.93 4.78
CA GLU A 12 -4.25 13.16 4.16
C GLU A 12 -3.14 14.22 3.98
N LEU A 13 -2.33 14.42 5.03
CA LEU A 13 -1.19 15.35 4.96
C LEU A 13 -0.13 14.92 3.93
N ASP A 14 0.17 13.62 3.86
CA ASP A 14 1.14 13.08 2.90
C ASP A 14 0.61 13.25 1.47
N ILE A 15 -0.68 12.94 1.21
CA ILE A 15 -1.31 13.15 -0.11
C ILE A 15 -1.24 14.63 -0.51
N GLU A 16 -1.61 15.53 0.39
CA GLU A 16 -1.57 16.97 0.12
C GLU A 16 -0.14 17.45 -0.19
N ALA A 17 0.84 17.02 0.60
CA ALA A 17 2.24 17.35 0.39
C ALA A 17 2.76 16.83 -0.97
N GLY A 18 2.41 15.58 -1.31
CA GLY A 18 2.76 14.94 -2.58
C GLY A 18 2.16 15.63 -3.80
N LEU A 19 0.89 16.06 -3.71
CA LEU A 19 0.23 16.85 -4.75
C LEU A 19 0.88 18.22 -4.92
N ARG A 20 1.13 18.94 -3.82
CA ARG A 20 1.76 20.27 -3.85
C ARG A 20 3.15 20.23 -4.48
N ILE A 21 3.99 19.27 -4.10
CA ILE A 21 5.36 19.19 -4.61
C ILE A 21 5.40 18.74 -6.08
N THR A 22 4.54 17.79 -6.47
CA THR A 22 4.39 17.38 -7.87
C THR A 22 3.93 18.56 -8.73
N GLN A 23 2.94 19.32 -8.26
CA GLN A 23 2.47 20.52 -8.95
C GLN A 23 3.56 21.59 -9.07
N HIS A 24 4.37 21.78 -8.02
CA HIS A 24 5.52 22.69 -8.05
C HIS A 24 6.58 22.25 -9.07
N ALA A 25 6.94 20.96 -9.08
CA ALA A 25 7.88 20.39 -10.04
C ALA A 25 7.38 20.59 -11.47
N LEU A 26 6.14 20.21 -11.76
CA LEU A 26 5.54 20.35 -13.09
C LEU A 26 5.47 21.81 -13.55
N ASN A 27 5.14 22.74 -12.64
CA ASN A 27 5.14 24.18 -12.96
C ASN A 27 6.54 24.72 -13.26
N THR A 28 7.59 24.15 -12.66
CA THR A 28 8.99 24.51 -12.95
C THR A 28 9.37 24.13 -14.39
N PHE A 29 8.85 23.00 -14.89
CA PHE A 29 9.07 22.53 -16.27
C PHE A 29 8.11 23.14 -17.29
N ARG A 30 7.19 24.05 -16.90
CA ARG A 30 6.36 24.80 -17.86
C ARG A 30 7.21 25.82 -18.60
N ASP A 31 7.97 25.33 -19.56
CA ASP A 31 8.62 26.16 -20.57
C ASP A 31 7.55 26.66 -21.54
N ASN A 32 7.22 27.95 -21.44
CA ASN A 32 6.29 28.61 -22.35
C ASN A 32 6.83 28.73 -23.79
N SER A 33 8.12 28.42 -24.03
CA SER A 33 8.78 28.56 -25.33
C SER A 33 8.67 27.33 -26.24
N CYS A 34 8.37 26.15 -25.69
CA CYS A 34 8.18 24.91 -26.45
C CYS A 34 6.69 24.62 -26.77
N ARG A 35 5.99 25.57 -27.40
CA ARG A 35 4.62 25.36 -27.94
C ARG A 35 4.62 24.61 -29.29
N ARG A 36 5.47 23.60 -29.47
CA ARG A 36 5.23 22.60 -30.52
C ARG A 36 4.43 21.48 -29.90
N ALA A 37 3.13 21.60 -30.11
CA ALA A 37 2.07 20.74 -29.63
C ALA A 37 2.45 19.26 -29.76
N PHE A 38 2.67 18.60 -28.63
CA PHE A 38 2.01 17.32 -28.47
C PHE A 38 0.53 17.62 -28.52
N SER A 39 -0.15 17.10 -29.54
CA SER A 39 -1.61 17.16 -29.57
C SER A 39 -2.10 16.34 -28.39
N LEU A 40 -2.53 17.00 -27.31
CA LEU A 40 -3.24 16.38 -26.19
C LEU A 40 -4.49 15.61 -26.66
N SER A 41 -4.89 15.74 -27.94
CA SER A 41 -5.96 14.95 -28.56
C SER A 41 -5.68 13.46 -28.69
N GLU A 42 -4.43 13.00 -28.54
CA GLU A 42 -4.08 11.56 -28.64
C GLU A 42 -4.03 10.85 -27.28
N MET A 43 -4.09 11.58 -26.16
CA MET A 43 -4.25 11.00 -24.82
C MET A 43 -5.61 11.40 -24.25
N VAL A 44 -6.68 10.94 -24.88
CA VAL A 44 -7.99 10.90 -24.21
C VAL A 44 -7.93 9.76 -23.21
N LEU A 45 -7.33 10.02 -22.05
CA LEU A 45 -7.73 9.31 -20.85
C LEU A 45 -9.16 9.77 -20.60
N GLU A 46 -10.13 8.87 -20.76
CA GLU A 46 -11.46 9.17 -20.24
C GLU A 46 -11.30 9.59 -18.77
N PRO A 47 -11.89 10.71 -18.35
CA PRO A 47 -11.74 11.18 -16.98
C PRO A 47 -12.27 10.09 -16.05
N LYS A 48 -11.37 9.35 -15.39
CA LYS A 48 -11.75 8.52 -14.26
C LYS A 48 -12.42 9.43 -13.23
N SER A 49 -13.49 8.91 -12.65
CA SER A 49 -14.33 9.62 -11.68
C SER A 49 -13.66 9.83 -10.32
N SER A 50 -12.54 9.15 -10.04
CA SER A 50 -11.92 9.09 -8.71
C SER A 50 -10.66 9.94 -8.64
N SER A 51 -10.55 10.79 -7.62
CA SER A 51 -9.32 11.52 -7.34
C SER A 51 -8.29 10.62 -6.64
N ILE A 52 -7.01 11.02 -6.65
CA ILE A 52 -5.97 10.26 -5.93
C ILE A 52 -6.29 10.14 -4.42
N SER A 53 -6.96 11.15 -3.84
CA SER A 53 -7.44 11.10 -2.46
C SER A 53 -8.48 10.00 -2.26
N ASP A 54 -9.47 9.90 -3.15
CA ASP A 54 -10.50 8.85 -3.08
C ASP A 54 -9.87 7.46 -3.21
N ILE A 55 -8.87 7.32 -4.08
CA ILE A 55 -8.14 6.06 -4.25
C ILE A 55 -7.42 5.67 -2.95
N PHE A 56 -6.63 6.58 -2.36
CA PHE A 56 -5.95 6.29 -1.10
C PHE A 56 -6.93 6.03 0.06
N ASP A 57 -8.10 6.64 0.03
CA ASP A 57 -9.15 6.43 1.02
C ASP A 57 -9.71 5.01 0.95
N ASN A 58 -10.06 4.56 -0.25
CA ASN A 58 -10.51 3.19 -0.49
C ASN A 58 -9.43 2.17 -0.11
N VAL A 59 -8.17 2.45 -0.48
CA VAL A 59 -7.05 1.57 -0.11
C VAL A 59 -6.79 1.57 1.39
N PHE A 60 -6.97 2.70 2.08
CA PHE A 60 -6.84 2.75 3.53
C PHE A 60 -7.92 1.91 4.22
N ASP A 61 -9.17 2.01 3.77
CA ASP A 61 -10.28 1.24 4.31
C ASP A 61 -10.07 -0.27 4.12
N TYR A 62 -9.59 -0.69 2.96
CA TYR A 62 -9.20 -2.08 2.74
C TYR A 62 -7.97 -2.50 3.54
N ALA A 63 -6.83 -1.85 3.33
CA ALA A 63 -5.54 -2.27 3.88
C ALA A 63 -5.48 -2.18 5.41
N VAL A 64 -6.04 -1.11 5.98
CA VAL A 64 -5.91 -0.78 7.41
C VAL A 64 -7.16 -1.18 8.19
N LYS A 65 -8.37 -0.89 7.67
CA LYS A 65 -9.62 -1.21 8.38
C LYS A 65 -10.20 -2.58 8.02
N GLY A 66 -9.68 -3.25 6.99
CA GLY A 66 -10.15 -4.56 6.57
C GLY A 66 -11.53 -4.53 5.88
N TYR A 67 -12.00 -3.37 5.43
CA TYR A 67 -13.28 -3.28 4.73
C TYR A 67 -13.09 -3.59 3.24
N THR A 68 -13.81 -4.59 2.75
CA THR A 68 -13.93 -4.85 1.32
C THR A 68 -15.41 -4.89 0.94
N SER A 69 -15.77 -4.11 -0.07
CA SER A 69 -17.10 -4.10 -0.69
C SER A 69 -16.92 -4.42 -2.16
N ALA A 70 -17.80 -5.25 -2.73
CA ALA A 70 -17.75 -5.60 -4.15
C ALA A 70 -17.92 -4.37 -5.06
N ALA A 71 -18.52 -3.29 -4.57
CA ALA A 71 -18.64 -2.02 -5.28
C ALA A 71 -17.40 -1.12 -5.14
N ASP A 72 -16.57 -1.36 -4.12
CA ASP A 72 -15.38 -0.57 -3.77
C ASP A 72 -14.08 -1.36 -4.03
N CYS A 73 -14.13 -2.31 -4.96
CA CYS A 73 -12.94 -3.05 -5.35
C CYS A 73 -11.91 -2.08 -5.93
N ILE A 74 -10.69 -2.13 -5.41
CA ILE A 74 -9.60 -1.30 -5.90
C ILE A 74 -9.25 -1.79 -7.30
N SER A 75 -9.48 -0.98 -8.33
CA SER A 75 -9.20 -1.40 -9.70
C SER A 75 -7.69 -1.46 -9.96
N LEU A 76 -7.24 -2.29 -10.90
CA LEU A 76 -5.82 -2.28 -11.34
C LEU A 76 -5.35 -0.87 -11.74
N ASP A 77 -6.28 -0.16 -12.36
CA ASP A 77 -6.21 1.21 -12.80
C ASP A 77 -5.94 2.18 -11.62
N ASP A 78 -6.63 2.01 -10.49
CA ASP A 78 -6.37 2.79 -9.27
C ASP A 78 -4.98 2.49 -8.68
N LEU A 79 -4.54 1.24 -8.75
CA LEU A 79 -3.20 0.84 -8.28
C LEU A 79 -2.09 1.47 -9.09
N GLN A 80 -2.25 1.51 -10.41
CA GLN A 80 -1.32 2.18 -11.31
C GLN A 80 -1.28 3.68 -11.03
N ASP A 81 -2.43 4.32 -10.78
CA ASP A 81 -2.49 5.74 -10.43
C ASP A 81 -1.80 6.02 -9.07
N MET A 82 -1.98 5.17 -8.06
CA MET A 82 -1.25 5.26 -6.79
C MET A 82 0.26 5.10 -6.97
N GLN A 83 0.68 4.09 -7.74
CA GLN A 83 2.10 3.83 -7.99
C GLN A 83 2.74 5.00 -8.74
N ALA A 84 2.08 5.52 -9.78
CA ALA A 84 2.53 6.67 -10.52
C ALA A 84 2.65 7.90 -9.62
N PHE A 85 1.64 8.16 -8.78
CA PHE A 85 1.68 9.23 -7.78
C PHE A 85 2.87 9.08 -6.83
N LEU A 86 3.03 7.91 -6.21
CA LEU A 86 4.13 7.65 -5.26
C LEU A 86 5.50 7.81 -5.93
N HIS A 87 5.66 7.31 -7.16
CA HIS A 87 6.92 7.41 -7.89
C HIS A 87 7.27 8.87 -8.20
N ILE A 88 6.34 9.62 -8.80
CA ILE A 88 6.56 11.01 -9.20
C ILE A 88 6.77 11.89 -7.96
N ALA A 89 5.90 11.76 -6.96
CA ALA A 89 5.95 12.59 -5.78
C ALA A 89 7.17 12.28 -4.92
N SER A 90 7.53 11.01 -4.69
CA SER A 90 8.72 10.66 -3.92
C SER A 90 10.01 11.13 -4.59
N SER A 91 10.13 11.03 -5.93
CA SER A 91 11.27 11.60 -6.66
C SER A 91 11.33 13.12 -6.54
N ALA A 92 10.20 13.82 -6.66
CA ALA A 92 10.16 15.27 -6.47
C ALA A 92 10.54 15.64 -5.02
N MET A 93 10.04 14.92 -4.02
CA MET A 93 10.36 15.16 -2.62
C MET A 93 11.85 14.99 -2.34
N GLU A 94 12.48 13.94 -2.86
CA GLU A 94 13.92 13.74 -2.73
C GLU A 94 14.71 14.89 -3.35
N PHE A 95 14.32 15.30 -4.57
CA PHE A 95 15.00 16.39 -5.27
C PHE A 95 14.89 17.74 -4.55
N TYR A 96 13.73 18.05 -3.96
CA TYR A 96 13.48 19.29 -3.25
C TYR A 96 13.76 19.20 -1.74
N GLU A 97 14.40 18.12 -1.27
CA GLU A 97 14.71 17.87 0.15
C GLU A 97 13.47 17.97 1.08
N ALA A 98 12.30 17.57 0.57
CA ALA A 98 11.05 17.56 1.32
C ALA A 98 10.84 16.26 2.11
N ASN A 99 9.93 16.29 3.08
CA ASN A 99 9.59 15.12 3.89
C ASN A 99 8.93 14.01 3.04
N ARG A 100 9.40 12.77 3.16
CA ARG A 100 8.84 11.58 2.48
C ARG A 100 7.36 11.32 2.80
N LEU A 101 6.66 10.76 1.81
CA LEU A 101 5.28 10.25 1.85
C LEU A 101 5.10 8.97 2.67
N THR A 102 5.58 8.97 3.91
CA THR A 102 5.75 7.74 4.69
C THR A 102 4.43 6.97 4.87
N GLU A 103 3.32 7.64 5.15
CA GLU A 103 2.03 7.00 5.35
C GLU A 103 1.40 6.53 4.04
N CYS A 104 1.55 7.27 2.93
CA CYS A 104 1.12 6.77 1.62
C CYS A 104 1.90 5.48 1.24
N GLU A 105 3.22 5.47 1.43
CA GLU A 105 4.08 4.29 1.22
C GLU A 105 3.66 3.12 2.13
N ASN A 106 3.35 3.40 3.40
CA ASN A 106 2.88 2.38 4.36
C ASN A 106 1.52 1.81 3.99
N VAL A 107 0.57 2.63 3.55
CA VAL A 107 -0.79 2.21 3.16
C VAL A 107 -0.72 1.34 1.91
N PHE A 108 0.06 1.75 0.92
CA PHE A 108 0.31 0.95 -0.28
C PHE A 108 0.98 -0.39 0.06
N SER A 109 1.99 -0.38 0.94
CA SER A 109 2.65 -1.62 1.38
C SER A 109 1.74 -2.53 2.19
N ALA A 110 0.88 -1.97 3.05
CA ALA A 110 -0.12 -2.71 3.82
C ALA A 110 -1.17 -3.34 2.91
N MET A 111 -1.55 -2.66 1.83
CA MET A 111 -2.48 -3.18 0.83
C MET A 111 -1.91 -4.43 0.17
N ILE A 112 -0.67 -4.37 -0.34
CA ILE A 112 0.00 -5.50 -0.97
C ILE A 112 0.06 -6.68 0.01
N ALA A 113 0.48 -6.42 1.26
CA ALA A 113 0.55 -7.44 2.29
C ALA A 113 -0.81 -8.10 2.56
N ARG A 114 -1.89 -7.30 2.59
CA ARG A 114 -3.25 -7.80 2.82
C ARG A 114 -3.75 -8.61 1.63
N ALA A 115 -3.54 -8.14 0.41
CA ALA A 115 -3.94 -8.88 -0.79
C ALA A 115 -3.30 -10.27 -0.86
N LYS A 116 -2.04 -10.43 -0.42
CA LYS A 116 -1.41 -11.75 -0.29
C LYS A 116 -2.10 -12.66 0.72
N LEU A 117 -2.53 -12.13 1.88
CA LEU A 117 -3.29 -12.89 2.88
C LEU A 117 -4.66 -13.31 2.35
N ASP A 118 -5.35 -12.36 1.72
CA ASP A 118 -6.71 -12.58 1.24
C ASP A 118 -6.69 -13.56 0.07
N LEU A 119 -5.73 -13.46 -0.86
CA LEU A 119 -5.53 -14.43 -1.94
C LEU A 119 -5.33 -15.86 -1.42
N ALA A 120 -4.49 -16.05 -0.39
CA ALA A 120 -4.29 -17.35 0.25
C ALA A 120 -5.56 -17.89 0.95
N SER A 121 -6.50 -17.01 1.27
CA SER A 121 -7.80 -17.32 1.86
C SER A 121 -8.93 -17.43 0.81
N GLY A 122 -8.60 -17.42 -0.49
CA GLY A 122 -9.58 -17.50 -1.59
C GLY A 122 -10.17 -16.16 -2.03
N GLY A 123 -9.56 -15.05 -1.62
CA GLY A 123 -9.92 -13.69 -2.01
C GLY A 123 -9.49 -13.32 -3.43
N TYR A 124 -9.65 -12.04 -3.77
CA TYR A 124 -9.38 -11.55 -5.12
C TYR A 124 -7.88 -11.53 -5.44
N ASP A 125 -7.54 -12.01 -6.64
CA ASP A 125 -6.19 -11.92 -7.19
C ASP A 125 -5.96 -10.54 -7.81
N TYR A 126 -5.42 -9.63 -7.00
CA TYR A 126 -4.89 -8.38 -7.50
C TYR A 126 -3.60 -8.71 -8.24
N ALA A 127 -3.65 -8.71 -9.58
CA ALA A 127 -2.48 -8.87 -10.42
C ALA A 127 -1.53 -7.67 -10.25
N PHE A 128 -0.77 -7.65 -9.17
CA PHE A 128 0.30 -6.69 -8.98
C PHE A 128 1.33 -6.93 -10.08
N THR A 129 1.61 -5.90 -10.87
CA THR A 129 2.83 -5.88 -11.67
C THR A 129 4.02 -6.00 -10.70
N GLU A 130 5.18 -6.46 -11.18
CA GLU A 130 6.41 -6.79 -10.42
C GLU A 130 6.97 -5.63 -9.52
N ASP A 131 6.23 -4.54 -9.39
CA ASP A 131 6.51 -3.26 -8.74
C ASP A 131 6.26 -3.23 -7.22
N GLY A 132 5.71 -4.29 -6.62
CA GLY A 132 5.65 -4.42 -5.15
C GLY A 132 7.03 -4.30 -4.48
N ASN A 133 8.10 -4.48 -5.27
CA ASN A 133 9.49 -4.30 -4.92
C ASN A 133 9.91 -2.85 -4.59
N LEU A 134 9.16 -1.83 -5.03
CA LEU A 134 9.58 -0.43 -4.88
C LEU A 134 9.66 0.04 -3.42
N PHE A 135 8.74 -0.42 -2.58
CA PHE A 135 8.64 0.01 -1.17
C PHE A 135 8.91 -1.11 -0.16
N ILE A 136 8.91 -2.37 -0.62
CA ILE A 136 9.07 -3.55 0.24
C ILE A 136 10.41 -4.23 -0.08
N SER A 137 11.40 -4.06 0.79
CA SER A 137 12.73 -4.66 0.58
C SER A 137 12.68 -6.18 0.61
N GLY A 138 13.06 -6.80 -0.52
CA GLY A 138 12.99 -8.25 -0.67
C GLY A 138 11.56 -8.73 -0.86
N TYR A 139 10.70 -7.91 -1.46
CA TYR A 139 9.39 -8.30 -1.94
C TYR A 139 9.44 -9.64 -2.69
N LYS A 140 8.39 -10.44 -2.47
CA LYS A 140 8.18 -11.72 -3.12
C LYS A 140 6.67 -11.99 -3.21
N ASP A 141 6.17 -12.40 -4.36
CA ASP A 141 4.72 -12.44 -4.64
C ASP A 141 3.95 -13.37 -3.69
N ASP A 142 4.49 -14.55 -3.42
CA ASP A 142 3.85 -15.63 -2.66
C ASP A 142 4.21 -15.64 -1.16
N LEU A 143 5.06 -14.72 -0.71
CA LEU A 143 5.55 -14.68 0.67
C LEU A 143 5.50 -13.27 1.26
N LEU A 144 5.35 -13.22 2.58
CA LEU A 144 5.40 -11.99 3.36
C LEU A 144 6.80 -11.78 3.93
N THR A 145 7.33 -10.58 3.74
CA THR A 145 8.46 -10.06 4.50
C THR A 145 8.04 -9.73 5.93
N LEU A 146 9.01 -9.62 6.85
CA LEU A 146 8.73 -9.18 8.21
C LEU A 146 8.19 -7.74 8.26
N SER A 147 8.55 -6.89 7.30
CA SER A 147 8.00 -5.54 7.14
C SER A 147 6.52 -5.55 6.76
N GLU A 148 6.12 -6.42 5.84
CA GLU A 148 4.70 -6.59 5.46
C GLU A 148 3.86 -7.05 6.65
N VAL A 149 4.35 -8.03 7.41
CA VAL A 149 3.68 -8.47 8.65
C VAL A 149 3.60 -7.33 9.67
N ALA A 150 4.62 -6.48 9.75
CA ALA A 150 4.63 -5.33 10.65
C ALA A 150 3.56 -4.29 10.29
N PHE A 151 3.36 -4.02 9.00
CA PHE A 151 2.30 -3.13 8.53
C PHE A 151 0.91 -3.64 8.92
N LEU A 152 0.64 -4.93 8.68
CA LEU A 152 -0.63 -5.56 9.01
C LEU A 152 -0.88 -5.64 10.53
N ALA A 153 0.17 -5.87 11.32
CA ALA A 153 0.05 -5.93 12.77
C ALA A 153 -0.07 -4.54 13.43
N ASN A 154 0.13 -3.44 12.68
CA ASN A 154 0.35 -2.10 13.21
C ASN A 154 1.47 -2.07 14.27
N MET A 155 2.59 -2.73 13.96
CA MET A 155 3.76 -2.85 14.83
C MET A 155 5.04 -2.42 14.10
N ASN A 156 6.13 -2.23 14.84
CA ASN A 156 7.44 -2.06 14.21
C ASN A 156 8.02 -3.43 13.82
N GLU A 157 8.84 -3.45 12.77
CA GLU A 157 9.46 -4.69 12.27
C GLU A 157 10.34 -5.38 13.33
N LYS A 158 10.97 -4.62 14.23
CA LYS A 158 11.77 -5.18 15.33
C LYS A 158 10.92 -6.04 16.27
N SER A 159 9.70 -5.63 16.57
CA SER A 159 8.74 -6.39 17.38
C SER A 159 8.29 -7.66 16.66
N VAL A 160 8.09 -7.61 15.35
CA VAL A 160 7.76 -8.78 14.53
C VAL A 160 8.93 -9.76 14.50
N ARG A 161 10.16 -9.26 14.26
CA ARG A 161 11.40 -10.05 14.33
C ARG A 161 11.57 -10.73 15.69
N ASN A 162 11.26 -10.03 16.78
CA ASN A 162 11.31 -10.63 18.11
C ASN A 162 10.29 -11.76 18.30
N ALA A 163 9.17 -11.72 17.57
CA ALA A 163 8.16 -12.77 17.61
C ALA A 163 8.60 -14.05 16.87
N THR A 164 9.65 -13.99 16.04
CA THR A 164 10.18 -15.19 15.33
C THR A 164 11.15 -16.01 16.19
N HIS A 165 11.47 -15.58 17.42
CA HIS A 165 12.39 -16.30 18.29
C HIS A 165 11.80 -17.64 18.77
N GLN A 166 12.62 -18.69 18.75
CA GLN A 166 12.20 -20.06 19.08
C GLN A 166 11.67 -20.24 20.51
N THR A 167 12.01 -19.32 21.42
CA THR A 167 11.60 -19.36 22.83
C THR A 167 10.25 -18.68 23.09
N LYS A 168 9.57 -18.17 22.04
CA LYS A 168 8.24 -17.57 22.17
C LYS A 168 7.15 -18.64 21.99
N ASP A 169 6.25 -18.73 22.96
CA ASP A 169 5.14 -19.69 22.92
C ASP A 169 4.18 -19.43 21.75
N ASP A 170 3.97 -18.16 21.41
CA ASP A 170 3.15 -17.72 20.26
C ASP A 170 4.05 -17.13 19.15
N ARG A 171 5.05 -17.92 18.74
CA ARG A 171 6.03 -17.47 17.74
C ARG A 171 5.39 -17.31 16.36
N LEU A 172 5.93 -16.34 15.61
CA LEU A 172 5.70 -16.22 14.18
C LEU A 172 6.60 -17.22 13.46
N GLU A 173 5.99 -18.23 12.83
CA GLU A 173 6.72 -19.19 12.02
C GLU A 173 7.29 -18.49 10.78
N THR A 174 8.46 -18.93 10.36
CA THR A 174 9.17 -18.31 9.24
C THR A 174 9.80 -19.36 8.34
N VAL A 175 9.96 -19.01 7.07
CA VAL A 175 10.68 -19.79 6.07
C VAL A 175 11.93 -19.03 5.66
N LYS A 176 13.02 -19.75 5.38
CA LYS A 176 14.23 -19.16 4.79
C LYS A 176 14.24 -19.41 3.30
N VAL A 177 14.32 -18.34 2.51
CA VAL A 177 14.51 -18.43 1.05
C VAL A 177 15.76 -17.65 0.69
N GLY A 178 16.78 -18.37 0.22
CA GLY A 178 18.11 -17.82 0.04
C GLY A 178 18.66 -17.27 1.37
N GLY A 179 19.05 -15.99 1.38
CA GLY A 179 19.58 -15.31 2.58
C GLY A 179 18.54 -14.53 3.40
N ARG A 180 17.25 -14.58 3.05
CA ARG A 180 16.19 -13.77 3.67
C ARG A 180 15.18 -14.63 4.42
N THR A 181 14.56 -14.03 5.44
CA THR A 181 13.51 -14.63 6.27
C THR A 181 12.16 -14.10 5.82
N TYR A 182 11.23 -15.03 5.58
CA TYR A 182 9.88 -14.75 5.13
C TYR A 182 8.86 -15.48 6.00
N VAL A 183 7.59 -15.19 5.78
CA VAL A 183 6.42 -15.80 6.41
C VAL A 183 5.47 -16.22 5.29
N THR A 184 4.90 -17.42 5.35
CA THR A 184 3.84 -17.78 4.40
C THR A 184 2.55 -17.04 4.76
N PRO A 185 1.66 -16.75 3.81
CA PRO A 185 0.38 -16.11 4.11
C PRO A 185 -0.41 -16.79 5.24
N GLU A 186 -0.43 -18.13 5.28
CA GLU A 186 -1.17 -18.92 6.27
C GLU A 186 -0.59 -18.75 7.68
N ASP A 187 0.73 -18.82 7.81
CA ASP A 187 1.42 -18.61 9.09
C ASP A 187 1.29 -17.16 9.55
N GLY A 188 1.35 -16.21 8.62
CA GLY A 188 1.10 -14.80 8.86
C GLY A 188 -0.29 -14.56 9.42
N LEU A 189 -1.33 -15.05 8.74
CA LEU A 189 -2.72 -14.91 9.16
C LEU A 189 -2.97 -15.54 10.54
N ARG A 190 -2.51 -16.77 10.76
CA ARG A 190 -2.64 -17.47 12.05
C ARG A 190 -2.06 -16.66 13.21
N TRP A 191 -0.91 -16.03 12.99
CA TRP A 191 -0.25 -15.20 13.99
C TRP A 191 -0.93 -13.84 14.17
N LEU A 192 -1.31 -13.20 13.07
CA LEU A 192 -1.97 -11.89 13.04
C LEU A 192 -3.35 -11.92 13.71
N CYS A 193 -4.15 -12.97 13.54
CA CYS A 193 -5.46 -13.13 14.19
C CYS A 193 -5.40 -13.08 15.73
N LYS A 194 -4.21 -13.26 16.33
CA LYS A 194 -3.99 -13.15 17.78
C LYS A 194 -3.48 -11.76 18.21
N ARG A 195 -3.44 -10.79 17.31
CA ARG A 195 -2.89 -9.45 17.55
C ARG A 195 -4.00 -8.42 17.53
N ARG A 196 -4.06 -7.61 18.60
CA ARG A 196 -5.03 -6.51 18.72
C ARG A 196 -4.94 -5.47 17.60
N GLY A 197 -3.77 -5.32 16.98
CA GLY A 197 -3.54 -4.33 15.92
C GLY A 197 -3.98 -4.80 14.53
N PHE A 198 -4.30 -6.08 14.36
CA PHE A 198 -4.76 -6.63 13.09
C PHE A 198 -6.28 -6.67 13.05
N ILE A 199 -6.84 -6.19 11.94
CA ILE A 199 -8.27 -6.28 11.63
C ILE A 199 -8.40 -7.22 10.43
N PRO A 200 -9.00 -8.41 10.59
CA PRO A 200 -9.26 -9.32 9.47
C PRO A 200 -10.12 -8.64 8.40
N THR A 201 -9.98 -9.08 7.15
CA THR A 201 -10.85 -8.59 6.08
C THR A 201 -12.27 -9.09 6.32
N ASP A 202 -13.23 -8.17 6.40
CA ASP A 202 -14.65 -8.49 6.49
C ASP A 202 -15.26 -8.41 5.09
N THR A 203 -15.47 -9.57 4.46
CA THR A 203 -16.27 -9.62 3.23
C THR A 203 -17.71 -9.39 3.61
N LEU A 204 -18.20 -8.17 3.45
CA LEU A 204 -19.64 -7.92 3.48
C LEU A 204 -20.25 -8.72 2.32
N GLU A 205 -20.83 -9.89 2.63
CA GLU A 205 -21.74 -10.57 1.72
C GLU A 205 -22.87 -9.58 1.42
N VAL A 206 -22.90 -9.06 0.19
CA VAL A 206 -24.07 -8.35 -0.30
C VAL A 206 -25.17 -9.41 -0.37
N GLU A 207 -26.09 -9.40 0.62
CA GLU A 207 -27.31 -10.18 0.54
C GLU A 207 -27.96 -9.86 -0.81
N ALA A 208 -28.00 -10.85 -1.70
CA ALA A 208 -28.65 -10.73 -2.99
C ALA A 208 -30.16 -10.51 -2.75
N SER A 209 -30.58 -9.25 -2.84
CA SER A 209 -31.98 -8.83 -2.85
C SER A 209 -32.60 -9.00 -4.23
#